data_AF-A0AA88I868-F1
#
_entry.id   AF-A0AA88I868-F1
#
_cell.length_a   1.000
_cell.length_b   1.000
_cell.length_c   1.000
_cell.angle_alpha   90.00
_cell.angle_beta   90.00
_cell.angle_gamma   90.00
#
_symmetry.space_group_name_H-M   'P 1'
#
loop_
_entity.id
_entity.type
_entity.pdbx_description
1 polymer ?
#
loop_
_entity_poly.entity_id
_entity_poly.type
_entity_poly.pdbx_seq_one_letter_code
_entity_poly.pdbx_strand_id
1 'polypeptide(L)'
;MLDSVISDLKSRFSRDTLNSFRLTVLLPSNIVNCTDDLLQSSVKEISSMYGQLLGLTVPSTRATLILAEVHVWRSRRLRVKREGGIFPSSVEETAKECDIHLYPYVSSLLDIFISLPVSVASAEA
;
A
#
# COMPACT_ATOMS: atom_id res chain seq x y z
N MET A 1 -24.80 -12.59 5.95
CA MET A 1 -23.62 -12.79 6.83
C MET A 1 -22.45 -11.89 6.45
N LEU A 2 -22.10 -11.75 5.16
CA LEU A 2 -21.10 -10.75 4.74
C LEU A 2 -21.60 -9.31 4.97
N ASP A 3 -22.88 -9.02 4.72
CA ASP A 3 -23.43 -7.67 4.90
C ASP A 3 -23.41 -7.19 6.36
N SER A 4 -23.62 -8.10 7.31
CA SER A 4 -23.50 -7.78 8.74
C SER A 4 -22.05 -7.48 9.13
N VAL A 5 -21.07 -8.20 8.56
CA VAL A 5 -19.64 -7.93 8.78
C VAL A 5 -19.22 -6.60 8.13
N ILE A 6 -19.67 -6.33 6.91
CA ILE A 6 -19.40 -5.07 6.20
C ILE A 6 -20.03 -3.89 6.94
N SER A 7 -21.26 -4.06 7.43
CA SER A 7 -21.94 -3.03 8.23
C SER A 7 -21.20 -2.75 9.54
N ASP A 8 -20.68 -3.79 10.20
CA ASP A 8 -19.90 -3.64 11.44
C ASP A 8 -18.55 -2.96 11.21
N LEU A 9 -17.85 -3.32 10.12
CA LEU A 9 -16.61 -2.63 9.73
C LEU A 9 -16.85 -1.15 9.42
N LYS A 10 -17.96 -0.82 8.73
CA LYS A 10 -18.33 0.56 8.42
C LYS A 10 -18.80 1.35 9.63
N SER A 11 -19.32 0.70 10.69
CA SER A 11 -19.71 1.37 11.92
C SER A 11 -18.51 1.64 12.84
N ARG A 12 -17.49 0.77 12.81
CA ARG A 12 -16.31 0.84 13.68
C ARG A 12 -15.16 1.67 13.10
N PHE A 13 -15.04 1.74 11.77
CA PHE A 13 -13.93 2.44 11.12
C PHE A 13 -14.40 3.67 10.34
N SER A 14 -13.64 4.76 10.46
CA SER A 14 -13.86 5.94 9.62
C SER A 14 -13.64 5.60 8.15
N ARG A 15 -14.28 6.36 7.26
CA ARG A 15 -14.09 6.19 5.81
C ARG A 15 -12.62 6.36 5.41
N ASP A 16 -11.88 7.24 6.08
CA ASP A 16 -10.45 7.45 5.84
C ASP A 16 -9.61 6.24 6.25
N THR A 17 -9.95 5.60 7.39
CA THR A 17 -9.33 4.34 7.81
C THR A 17 -9.63 3.22 6.81
N LEU A 18 -10.87 3.12 6.34
CA LEU A 18 -11.24 2.13 5.32
C LEU A 18 -10.51 2.38 3.98
N ASN A 19 -10.32 3.65 3.62
CA ASN A 19 -9.59 4.02 2.41
C ASN A 19 -8.10 3.71 2.51
N SER A 20 -7.54 3.70 3.71
CA SER A 20 -6.12 3.38 3.93
C SER A 20 -5.76 1.93 3.61
N PHE A 21 -6.72 1.00 3.65
CA PHE A 21 -6.53 -0.38 3.20
C PHE A 21 -6.19 -0.50 1.72
N ARG A 22 -6.35 0.57 0.92
CA ARG A 22 -5.88 0.61 -0.47
C ARG A 22 -4.36 0.49 -0.57
N LEU A 23 -3.63 0.85 0.49
CA LEU A 23 -2.17 0.67 0.59
C LEU A 23 -1.75 -0.80 0.55
N THR A 24 -2.67 -1.74 0.80
CA THR A 24 -2.41 -3.19 0.66
C THR A 24 -1.94 -3.57 -0.75
N VAL A 25 -2.25 -2.78 -1.78
CA VAL A 25 -1.76 -3.01 -3.15
C VAL A 25 -0.23 -2.98 -3.24
N LEU A 26 0.45 -2.29 -2.33
CA LEU A 26 1.92 -2.16 -2.29
C LEU A 26 2.60 -3.41 -1.72
N LEU A 27 1.85 -4.28 -1.04
CA LEU A 27 2.41 -5.49 -0.44
C LEU A 27 2.91 -6.45 -1.53
N PRO A 28 4.05 -7.13 -1.33
CA PRO A 28 4.68 -8.01 -2.31
C PRO A 28 3.73 -9.04 -2.92
N SER A 29 2.90 -9.68 -2.11
CA SER A 29 1.91 -10.68 -2.54
C SER A 29 0.80 -10.10 -3.40
N ASN A 30 0.39 -8.86 -3.14
CA ASN A 30 -0.70 -8.20 -3.86
C ASN A 30 -0.19 -7.58 -5.16
N ILE A 31 0.95 -6.87 -5.12
CA ILE A 31 1.45 -6.12 -6.27
C ILE A 31 1.85 -7.02 -7.45
N VAL A 32 2.32 -8.24 -7.18
CA VAL A 32 2.69 -9.19 -8.23
C VAL A 32 1.48 -9.85 -8.90
N ASN A 33 0.32 -9.85 -8.23
CA ASN A 33 -0.91 -10.46 -8.73
C ASN A 33 -1.92 -9.40 -9.21
N CYS A 34 -1.64 -8.12 -8.97
CA CYS A 34 -2.43 -6.98 -9.42
C CYS A 34 -2.35 -6.80 -10.94
N THR A 35 -3.44 -6.39 -11.58
CA THR A 35 -3.44 -5.97 -12.99
C THR A 35 -2.96 -4.53 -13.15
N ASP A 36 -2.54 -4.14 -14.35
CA ASP A 36 -2.04 -2.79 -14.60
C ASP A 36 -3.13 -1.73 -14.36
N ASP A 37 -4.37 -2.00 -14.79
CA ASP A 37 -5.51 -1.09 -14.59
C ASP A 37 -5.83 -0.89 -13.09
N LEU A 38 -5.80 -1.98 -12.31
CA LEU A 38 -6.02 -1.92 -10.86
C LEU A 38 -4.87 -1.17 -10.17
N LEU A 39 -3.64 -1.36 -10.62
CA LEU A 39 -2.47 -0.67 -10.09
C LEU A 39 -2.55 0.84 -10.36
N GLN A 40 -2.86 1.23 -11.60
CA GLN A 40 -2.99 2.63 -11.99
C GLN A 40 -4.11 3.34 -11.24
N SER A 41 -5.29 2.72 -11.15
CA SER A 41 -6.41 3.28 -10.39
C SER A 41 -6.09 3.41 -8.89
N SER A 42 -5.47 2.39 -8.29
CA SER A 42 -5.05 2.44 -6.89
C SER A 42 -4.02 3.53 -6.64
N VAL A 43 -2.99 3.65 -7.48
CA VAL A 43 -1.96 4.68 -7.35
C VAL A 43 -2.54 6.08 -7.51
N LYS A 44 -3.49 6.27 -8.42
CA LYS A 44 -4.18 7.56 -8.60
C LYS A 44 -4.90 7.97 -7.30
N GLU A 45 -5.62 7.05 -6.67
CA GLU A 45 -6.31 7.31 -5.41
C GLU A 45 -5.34 7.55 -4.25
N ILE A 46 -4.30 6.71 -4.12
CA ILE A 46 -3.22 6.89 -3.13
C ILE A 46 -2.57 8.26 -3.28
N SER A 47 -2.28 8.69 -4.51
CA SER A 47 -1.68 10.00 -4.80
C SER A 47 -2.58 11.17 -4.40
N SER A 48 -3.90 11.00 -4.52
CA SER A 48 -4.90 11.98 -4.10
C SER A 48 -4.94 12.12 -2.57
N MET A 49 -4.88 10.99 -1.86
CA MET A 49 -4.97 10.95 -0.40
C MET A 49 -3.67 11.37 0.29
N TYR A 50 -2.53 10.83 -0.16
CA TYR A 50 -1.26 10.93 0.56
C TYR A 50 -0.22 11.81 -0.13
N GLY A 51 -0.46 12.27 -1.36
CA GLY A 51 0.57 12.96 -2.13
C GLY A 51 1.08 14.25 -1.48
N GLN A 52 0.24 15.00 -0.75
CA GLN A 52 0.72 16.14 0.04
C GLN A 52 1.63 15.72 1.19
N LEU A 53 1.28 14.64 1.89
CA LEU A 53 2.07 14.09 3.00
C LEU A 53 3.44 13.59 2.52
N LEU A 54 3.50 13.08 1.29
CA LEU A 54 4.74 12.66 0.61
C LEU A 54 5.58 13.83 0.08
N GLY A 55 5.20 15.09 0.36
CA GLY A 55 5.92 16.27 -0.15
C GLY A 55 5.71 16.54 -1.64
N LEU A 56 4.79 15.82 -2.31
CA LEU A 56 4.50 16.01 -3.73
C LEU A 56 3.52 17.18 -3.89
N THR A 57 4.06 18.39 -3.96
CA THR A 57 3.25 19.62 -3.96
C THR A 57 2.42 19.79 -5.22
N VAL A 58 2.97 19.43 -6.39
CA VAL A 58 2.35 19.60 -7.71
C VAL A 58 1.33 18.47 -7.99
N PRO A 59 0.01 18.73 -8.00
CA PRO A 59 -1.01 17.69 -8.11
C PRO A 59 -0.92 16.86 -9.40
N SER A 60 -0.57 17.50 -10.51
CA SER A 60 -0.49 16.86 -11.83
C SER A 60 0.62 15.81 -11.96
N THR A 61 1.63 15.83 -11.09
CA THR A 61 2.78 14.92 -11.17
C THR A 61 2.76 13.83 -10.09
N ARG A 62 1.93 13.96 -9.05
CA ARG A 62 1.89 13.03 -7.90
C ARG A 62 1.73 11.59 -8.33
N ALA A 63 0.67 11.32 -9.08
CA ALA A 63 0.33 9.98 -9.55
C ALA A 63 1.46 9.40 -10.40
N THR A 64 2.04 10.19 -11.31
CA THR A 64 3.13 9.75 -12.19
C THR A 64 4.38 9.37 -11.43
N LEU A 65 4.80 10.17 -10.44
CA LEU A 65 6.00 9.90 -9.64
C LEU A 65 5.83 8.65 -8.78
N ILE A 66 4.70 8.53 -8.09
CA ILE A 66 4.39 7.33 -7.29
C ILE A 66 4.29 6.10 -8.20
N LEU A 67 3.60 6.21 -9.35
CA LEU A 67 3.41 5.10 -10.27
C LEU A 67 4.73 4.60 -10.85
N ALA A 68 5.62 5.51 -11.23
CA ALA A 68 6.94 5.16 -11.73
C ALA A 68 7.72 4.32 -10.71
N GLU A 69 7.76 4.76 -9.45
CA GLU A 69 8.42 4.00 -8.38
C GLU A 69 7.74 2.66 -8.12
N VAL A 70 6.40 2.64 -8.06
CA VAL A 70 5.59 1.44 -7.85
C VAL A 70 5.83 0.40 -8.97
N HIS A 71 6.07 0.82 -10.21
CA HIS A 71 6.45 -0.08 -11.29
C HIS A 71 7.82 -0.72 -11.08
N VAL A 72 8.81 0.04 -10.60
CA VAL A 72 10.14 -0.49 -10.27
C VAL A 72 10.03 -1.46 -9.09
N TRP A 73 9.27 -1.09 -8.06
CA TRP A 73 8.97 -1.95 -6.92
C TRP A 73 8.33 -3.27 -7.37
N ARG A 74 7.27 -3.22 -8.18
CA ARG A 74 6.61 -4.40 -8.73
C ARG A 74 7.55 -5.27 -9.54
N SER A 75 8.40 -4.66 -10.37
CA SER A 75 9.38 -5.37 -11.19
C SER A 75 10.38 -6.15 -10.34
N ARG A 76 10.86 -5.57 -9.24
CA ARG A 76 11.70 -6.26 -8.26
C ARG A 76 10.95 -7.44 -7.62
N ARG A 77 9.70 -7.25 -7.22
CA ARG A 77 8.88 -8.32 -6.60
C ARG A 77 8.55 -9.46 -7.56
N LEU A 78 8.29 -9.15 -8.83
CA LEU A 78 8.12 -10.14 -9.90
C LEU A 78 9.40 -10.94 -10.14
N ARG A 79 10.58 -10.31 -10.02
CA ARG A 79 11.87 -11.04 -10.10
C ARG A 79 12.01 -12.05 -8.96
N VAL A 80 11.76 -11.61 -7.72
CA VAL A 80 11.78 -12.50 -6.54
C VAL A 80 10.81 -13.67 -6.71
N LYS A 81 9.59 -13.43 -7.21
CA LYS A 81 8.60 -14.49 -7.51
C LYS A 81 9.15 -15.53 -8.50
N ARG A 82 9.78 -15.07 -9.59
CA ARG A 82 10.35 -15.96 -10.62
C ARG A 82 11.52 -16.79 -10.11
N GLU A 83 12.30 -16.24 -9.18
CA GLU A 83 13.44 -16.91 -8.54
C GLU A 83 13.00 -17.87 -7.42
N GLY A 84 11.68 -18.01 -7.16
CA GLY A 84 11.16 -18.85 -6.08
C GLY A 84 11.38 -18.26 -4.69
N GLY A 85 11.66 -16.96 -4.60
CA GLY A 85 11.86 -16.27 -3.33
C GLY A 85 10.58 -16.14 -2.51
N ILE A 86 10.75 -16.02 -1.20
CA ILE A 86 9.65 -15.90 -0.24
C ILE A 86 9.33 -14.42 -0.06
N PHE A 87 8.04 -14.09 0.01
CA PHE A 87 7.62 -12.74 0.33
C PHE A 87 7.52 -12.52 1.84
N PRO A 88 7.80 -11.30 2.31
CA PRO A 88 7.42 -10.85 3.64
C PRO A 88 5.97 -11.21 3.96
N SER A 89 5.75 -11.69 5.18
CA SER A 89 4.45 -12.13 5.67
C SER A 89 3.61 -10.98 6.25
N SER A 90 4.25 -9.87 6.58
CA SER A 90 3.61 -8.70 7.20
C SER A 90 4.01 -7.37 6.52
N VAL A 91 3.28 -6.30 6.86
CA VAL A 91 3.57 -4.93 6.40
C VAL A 91 4.90 -4.45 6.99
N GLU A 92 5.17 -4.78 8.25
CA GLU A 92 6.38 -4.42 8.98
C GLU A 92 7.62 -5.08 8.39
N GLU A 93 7.54 -6.37 8.03
CA GLU A 93 8.61 -7.06 7.32
C GLU A 93 8.83 -6.47 5.93
N THR A 94 7.75 -6.11 5.24
CA THR A 94 7.82 -5.44 3.93
C THR A 94 8.53 -4.09 4.03
N ALA A 95 8.20 -3.28 5.05
CA ALA A 95 8.82 -1.99 5.28
C ALA A 95 10.31 -2.12 5.63
N LYS A 96 10.69 -3.11 6.45
CA LYS A 96 12.10 -3.38 6.78
C LYS A 96 12.94 -3.77 5.56
N GLU A 97 12.35 -4.50 4.60
CA GLU A 97 13.04 -4.89 3.36
C GLU A 97 13.00 -3.80 2.28
N CYS A 98 12.16 -2.77 2.46
CA CYS A 98 12.01 -1.67 1.53
C CYS A 98 13.20 -0.71 1.68
N ASP A 99 14.02 -0.62 0.64
CA ASP A 99 15.13 0.33 0.59
C ASP A 99 14.57 1.75 0.38
N ILE A 100 14.68 2.61 1.38
CA ILE A 100 14.16 3.99 1.36
C ILE A 100 14.82 4.87 0.29
N HIS A 101 16.05 4.56 -0.13
CA HIS A 101 16.75 5.34 -1.15
C HIS A 101 16.32 4.94 -2.56
N LEU A 102 15.93 3.67 -2.76
CA LEU A 102 15.40 3.19 -4.03
C LEU A 102 13.88 3.39 -4.16
N TYR A 103 13.17 3.32 -3.03
CA TYR A 103 11.70 3.37 -2.99
C TYR A 103 11.18 4.34 -1.90
N PRO A 104 11.50 5.64 -1.99
CA PRO A 104 11.13 6.61 -0.96
C PRO A 104 9.61 6.76 -0.80
N TYR A 105 8.82 6.75 -1.88
CA TYR A 105 7.36 6.90 -1.79
C TYR A 105 6.71 5.63 -1.27
N VAL A 106 7.12 4.44 -1.73
CA VAL A 106 6.62 3.15 -1.25
C VAL A 106 6.98 2.98 0.22
N SER A 107 8.21 3.30 0.64
CA SER A 107 8.62 3.26 2.05
C SER A 107 7.72 4.14 2.91
N SER A 108 7.54 5.40 2.53
CA SER A 108 6.67 6.33 3.26
C SER A 108 5.22 5.86 3.32
N LEU A 109 4.70 5.27 2.24
CA LEU A 109 3.35 4.71 2.20
C LEU A 109 3.21 3.46 3.07
N LEU A 110 4.25 2.63 3.18
CA LEU A 110 4.29 1.50 4.11
C LEU A 110 4.36 1.96 5.56
N ASP A 111 5.12 3.02 5.87
CA ASP A 111 5.17 3.61 7.20
C ASP A 111 3.81 4.20 7.62
N ILE A 112 3.14 4.90 6.68
CA ILE A 112 1.75 5.32 6.87
C ILE A 112 0.87 4.09 7.15
N PHE A 113 1.05 3.00 6.39
CA PHE A 113 0.25 1.79 6.57
C PHE A 113 0.43 1.18 7.97
N ILE A 114 1.67 1.10 8.47
CA ILE A 114 2.00 0.58 9.81
C ILE A 114 1.42 1.48 10.92
N SER A 115 1.42 2.80 10.70
CA SER A 115 0.94 3.76 11.70
C SER A 115 -0.57 3.73 11.94
N LEU A 116 -1.33 3.01 11.11
CA LEU A 116 -2.78 2.95 11.24
C LEU A 116 -3.19 1.99 12.37
N PRO A 117 -4.22 2.36 13.16
CA PRO A 117 -4.63 1.66 14.38
C PRO A 117 -5.17 0.23 14.15
N VAL A 118 -5.17 -0.27 12.92
CA VAL A 118 -5.56 -1.65 12.61
C VAL A 118 -4.54 -2.65 13.18
N SER A 119 -3.27 -2.27 13.33
CA SER A 119 -2.23 -3.15 13.92
C SER A 119 -2.41 -3.37 15.44
N VAL A 120 -3.01 -2.41 16.16
CA VAL A 120 -3.31 -2.57 17.62
C VAL A 120 -4.66 -3.23 17.90
N ALA A 121 -5.64 -3.13 17.00
CA ALA A 121 -6.93 -3.81 17.16
C ALA A 121 -6.86 -5.35 16.97
N SER A 122 -5.78 -5.86 16.35
CA SER A 122 -5.52 -7.31 16.26
C SER A 122 -4.73 -7.87 17.46
N ALA A 123 -4.21 -7.00 18.34
CA ALA A 123 -3.43 -7.41 19.52
C ALA A 123 -4.33 -7.64 20.76
N GLU A 124 -5.62 -7.31 20.67
CA GLU A 124 -6.63 -7.64 21.69
C GLU A 124 -7.57 -8.73 21.15
N ALA A 125 -7.11 -9.99 21.19
CA ALA A 125 -7.97 -11.18 21.14
C ALA A 125 -7.31 -12.32 21.92
#